data_AF-A0A367XPF5-F1
#
_entry.id   AF-A0A367XPF5-F1
#
_cell.length_a   1.000
_cell.length_b   1.000
_cell.length_c   1.000
_cell.angle_alpha   90.00
_cell.angle_beta   90.00
_cell.angle_gamma   90.00
#
_symmetry.space_group_name_H-M   'P 1'
#
loop_
_entity.id
_entity.type
_entity.pdbx_description
1 polymer ?
#
loop_
_entity_poly.entity_id
_entity_poly.type
_entity_poly.pdbx_seq_one_letter_code
_entity_poly.pdbx_strand_id
1 'polypeptide(L)'
;MAGSPHKLFYKGKENDFVLFIDDPELLAKYRKDIDTKGSSTIPIIDLVSIFKVFVNRQKGVDGILDEASKLDLLNDFGSSNIDLVIKIILDKGDDKSGAHAIGDTTASTNDSKGARDSGN
;
A
#
# COMPACT_ATOMS: atom_id res chain seq x y z
N MET A 1 -12.96 10.88 15.92
CA MET A 1 -12.68 10.91 14.47
C MET A 1 -12.56 9.45 14.06
N ALA A 2 -13.47 8.94 13.23
CA ALA A 2 -13.43 7.53 12.84
C ALA A 2 -12.17 7.31 11.99
N GLY A 3 -11.17 6.63 12.56
CA GLY A 3 -9.96 6.24 11.84
C GLY A 3 -10.36 5.32 10.71
N SER A 4 -10.25 5.80 9.47
CA SER A 4 -10.46 4.98 8.28
C SER A 4 -9.48 3.81 8.34
N PRO A 5 -9.93 2.54 8.29
CA PRO A 5 -9.02 1.41 8.27
C PRO A 5 -8.05 1.58 7.10
N HIS A 6 -6.76 1.63 7.40
CA HIS A 6 -5.73 1.83 6.39
C HIS A 6 -5.61 0.56 5.57
N LYS A 7 -5.90 0.65 4.27
CA LYS A 7 -5.78 -0.49 3.36
C LYS A 7 -4.47 -0.33 2.58
N LEU A 8 -3.58 -1.30 2.76
CA LEU A 8 -2.39 -1.46 1.92
C LEU A 8 -2.75 -2.29 0.70
N PHE A 9 -2.46 -1.75 -0.47
CA PHE A 9 -2.68 -2.42 -1.74
C PHE A 9 -1.34 -2.86 -2.32
N TYR A 10 -1.25 -4.12 -2.75
CA TYR A 10 -0.10 -4.64 -3.46
C TYR A 10 -0.55 -5.24 -4.78
N LYS A 11 -0.10 -4.65 -5.87
CA LYS A 11 -0.39 -5.13 -7.22
C LYS A 11 0.56 -6.27 -7.57
N GLY A 12 0.04 -7.49 -7.56
CA GLY A 12 0.77 -8.68 -8.04
C GLY A 12 0.83 -8.76 -9.57
N LYS A 13 1.33 -9.88 -10.08
CA LYS A 13 1.37 -10.20 -11.51
C LYS A 13 -0.02 -10.39 -12.08
N GLU A 14 -0.81 -11.23 -11.44
CA GLU A 14 -2.13 -11.65 -11.94
C GLU A 14 -3.26 -11.09 -11.08
N ASN A 15 -3.04 -11.03 -9.76
CA ASN A 15 -4.03 -10.59 -8.79
C ASN A 15 -3.55 -9.43 -7.93
N ASP A 16 -4.50 -8.62 -7.47
CA ASP A 16 -4.25 -7.54 -6.51
C ASP A 16 -4.46 -8.07 -5.09
N PHE A 17 -3.51 -7.79 -4.19
CA PHE A 17 -3.55 -8.19 -2.79
C PHE A 17 -3.85 -6.98 -1.92
N VAL A 18 -4.64 -7.20 -0.86
CA VAL A 18 -5.01 -6.19 0.12
C VAL A 18 -4.67 -6.66 1.53
N LEU A 19 -4.16 -5.72 2.31
CA LEU A 19 -3.95 -5.88 3.74
C LEU A 19 -4.62 -4.75 4.51
N PHE A 20 -5.21 -5.09 5.66
CA PHE A 20 -5.84 -4.11 6.54
C PHE A 20 -4.93 -3.80 7.71
N ILE A 21 -4.62 -2.52 7.88
CA ILE A 21 -3.81 -1.95 8.94
C ILE A 21 -4.74 -1.15 9.86
N ASP A 22 -4.65 -1.45 11.14
CA ASP A 22 -5.37 -0.70 12.18
C ASP A 22 -4.65 0.63 12.43
N ASP A 23 -3.32 0.56 12.53
CA ASP A 23 -2.48 1.66 13.01
C ASP A 23 -1.32 2.01 12.05
N PRO A 24 -1.50 3.00 11.16
CA PRO A 24 -0.48 3.39 10.18
C PRO A 24 0.73 4.09 10.82
N GLU A 25 0.55 4.70 11.99
CA GLU A 25 1.65 5.33 12.74
C GLU A 25 2.62 4.27 13.27
N LEU A 26 2.06 3.16 13.76
CA LEU A 26 2.82 2.01 14.22
C LEU A 26 3.54 1.31 13.05
N LEU A 27 2.93 1.28 11.86
CA LEU A 27 3.57 0.80 10.63
C LEU A 27 4.79 1.65 10.24
N ALA A 28 4.68 2.98 10.27
CA ALA A 28 5.79 3.88 9.96
C ALA A 28 6.96 3.69 10.94
N LYS A 29 6.66 3.49 12.22
CA LYS A 29 7.65 3.11 13.24
C LYS A 29 8.27 1.74 12.95
N TYR A 30 7.46 0.73 12.61
CA TYR A 30 7.94 -0.60 12.26
C TYR A 30 8.92 -0.56 11.08
N ARG A 31 8.58 0.14 9.99
CA ARG A 31 9.47 0.33 8.83
C ARG A 31 10.80 0.97 9.25
N LYS A 32 10.76 2.02 10.06
CA LYS A 32 11.97 2.67 10.60
C LYS A 32 12.79 1.76 11.51
N ASP A 33 12.15 0.97 12.38
CA ASP A 33 12.85 0.07 13.30
C ASP A 33 13.53 -1.08 12.53
N ILE A 34 12.90 -1.61 11.48
CA ILE A 34 13.52 -2.58 10.55
C ILE A 34 14.74 -1.97 9.87
N ASP A 35 14.62 -0.76 9.32
CA ASP A 35 15.69 -0.06 8.60
C ASP A 35 16.88 0.29 9.51
N THR A 36 16.60 0.80 10.71
CA THR A 36 17.62 1.29 11.64
C THR A 36 18.29 0.18 12.46
N LYS A 37 17.55 -0.84 12.90
CA LYS A 37 18.08 -1.90 13.80
C LYS A 37 18.24 -3.27 13.15
N GLY A 38 17.77 -3.45 11.92
CA GLY A 38 17.79 -4.75 11.23
C GLY A 38 16.86 -5.81 11.85
N SER A 39 16.12 -5.48 12.90
CA SER A 39 15.17 -6.36 13.59
C SER A 39 14.12 -5.53 14.31
N SER A 40 12.86 -5.70 13.93
CA SER A 40 11.73 -5.07 14.61
C SER A 40 11.23 -5.97 15.73
N THR A 41 11.07 -5.40 16.92
CA THR A 41 10.45 -6.09 18.08
C THR A 41 8.93 -5.96 18.07
N ILE A 42 8.37 -5.19 17.14
CA ILE A 42 6.94 -4.96 17.03
C ILE A 42 6.32 -6.12 16.24
N PRO A 43 5.42 -6.90 16.84
CA PRO A 43 4.82 -8.04 16.18
C PRO A 43 3.81 -7.56 15.14
N ILE A 44 3.88 -8.14 13.94
CA ILE A 44 3.05 -7.73 12.79
C ILE A 44 1.55 -7.88 13.10
N ILE A 45 1.19 -8.86 13.95
CA ILE A 45 -0.17 -9.12 14.42
C ILE A 45 -0.83 -7.90 15.08
N ASP A 46 -0.04 -7.04 15.72
CA ASP A 46 -0.51 -5.86 16.44
C ASP A 46 -0.69 -4.65 15.50
N LEU A 47 0.00 -4.67 14.36
CA LEU A 47 -0.09 -3.66 13.30
C LEU A 47 -1.29 -3.90 12.38
N VAL A 48 -1.56 -5.18 12.07
CA VAL A 48 -2.56 -5.58 11.11
C VAL A 48 -3.89 -5.82 11.81
N SER A 49 -4.97 -5.31 11.23
CA SER A 49 -6.32 -5.50 11.79
C SER A 49 -6.76 -6.98 11.64
N ILE A 50 -6.27 -7.66 10.59
CA ILE A 50 -6.47 -9.10 10.37
C ILE A 50 -5.18 -9.72 9.83
N PHE A 51 -4.69 -10.80 10.45
CA PHE A 51 -3.51 -11.55 10.00
C PHE A 51 -3.82 -12.49 8.83
N LYS A 52 -4.39 -11.93 7.77
CA LYS A 52 -4.71 -12.63 6.53
C LYS A 52 -4.46 -11.72 5.36
N VAL A 53 -4.00 -12.31 4.27
CA VAL A 53 -3.84 -11.63 2.98
C VAL A 53 -5.11 -11.86 2.19
N PHE A 54 -5.73 -10.78 1.76
CA PHE A 54 -6.89 -10.85 0.90
C PHE A 54 -6.46 -10.61 -0.55
N VAL A 55 -7.12 -11.31 -1.47
CA VAL A 55 -6.92 -11.16 -2.90
C VAL A 55 -8.21 -10.69 -3.53
N ASN A 56 -8.10 -9.74 -4.44
CA ASN A 56 -9.25 -9.16 -5.12
C ASN A 56 -9.42 -9.86 -6.48
N ARG A 57 -10.29 -10.88 -6.53
CA ARG A 57 -10.57 -11.65 -7.76
C ARG A 57 -11.40 -10.87 -8.78
N GLN A 58 -12.20 -9.91 -8.32
CA GLN A 58 -12.95 -9.00 -9.19
C GLN A 58 -12.26 -7.64 -9.21
N LYS A 59 -11.90 -7.16 -10.41
CA LYS A 59 -11.27 -5.86 -10.58
C LYS A 59 -12.21 -4.74 -10.08
N GLY A 60 -11.93 -4.19 -8.90
CA GLY A 60 -12.70 -3.08 -8.30
C GLY A 60 -12.22 -2.74 -6.89
N VAL A 61 -12.28 -1.46 -6.51
CA VAL A 61 -11.81 -0.95 -5.20
C VAL A 61 -12.60 -1.47 -4.00
N ASP A 62 -13.84 -1.94 -4.24
CA ASP A 62 -14.76 -2.52 -3.26
C ASP A 62 -15.27 -3.90 -3.73
N GLY A 63 -14.46 -4.60 -4.53
CA GLY A 63 -14.74 -5.98 -4.95
C GLY A 63 -14.81 -6.94 -3.76
N ILE A 64 -15.40 -8.12 -3.98
CA ILE A 64 -15.36 -9.20 -2.97
C ILE A 64 -13.89 -9.59 -2.78
N LEU A 65 -13.39 -9.28 -1.59
CA LEU A 65 -12.08 -9.69 -1.12
C LEU A 65 -12.18 -11.14 -0.66
N ASP A 66 -11.51 -12.02 -1.38
CA ASP A 66 -11.39 -13.42 -1.02
C ASP A 66 -10.09 -13.65 -0.23
N GLU A 67 -10.06 -14.72 0.57
CA GLU A 67 -8.80 -15.15 1.20
C GLU A 67 -7.82 -15.62 0.12
N ALA A 68 -6.60 -15.10 0.13
CA ALA A 68 -5.55 -15.55 -0.78
C ALA A 68 -5.19 -17.01 -0.48
N SER A 69 -5.27 -17.87 -1.51
CA SER A 69 -4.82 -19.25 -1.35
C SER A 69 -3.30 -19.33 -1.30
N LYS A 70 -2.77 -20.36 -0.62
CA LYS A 70 -1.32 -20.62 -0.55
C LYS A 70 -0.67 -20.72 -1.95
N LEU A 71 -1.44 -21.17 -2.94
CA LEU A 71 -1.01 -21.27 -4.33
C LEU A 71 -0.82 -19.90 -4.97
N ASP A 72 -1.77 -18.97 -4.79
CA ASP A 72 -1.66 -17.58 -5.25
C ASP A 72 -0.44 -16.90 -4.61
N LEU A 73 -0.27 -17.07 -3.30
CA LEU A 73 0.88 -16.52 -2.57
C LEU A 73 2.22 -17.06 -3.08
N LEU A 74 2.30 -18.37 -3.36
CA LEU A 74 3.49 -18.98 -3.90
C LEU A 74 3.78 -18.50 -5.33
N ASN A 75 2.75 -18.30 -6.15
CA ASN A 75 2.91 -17.85 -7.54
C ASN A 75 3.36 -16.38 -7.64
N ASP A 76 2.80 -15.51 -6.80
CA ASP A 76 3.10 -14.07 -6.80
C ASP A 76 4.32 -13.68 -5.95
N PHE A 77 4.43 -14.24 -4.75
CA PHE A 77 5.48 -13.90 -3.78
C PHE A 77 6.59 -14.95 -3.69
N GLY A 78 6.44 -16.13 -4.29
CA GLY A 78 7.41 -17.22 -4.19
C GLY A 78 7.43 -17.90 -2.82
N SER A 79 6.50 -17.57 -1.92
CA SER A 79 6.43 -18.16 -0.58
C SER A 79 4.99 -18.47 -0.16
N SER A 80 4.81 -19.61 0.49
CA SER A 80 3.53 -20.00 1.10
C SER A 80 3.34 -19.43 2.52
N ASN A 81 4.34 -18.73 3.05
CA ASN A 81 4.33 -18.19 4.41
C ASN A 81 3.63 -16.83 4.42
N ILE A 82 2.49 -16.77 5.11
CA ILE A 82 1.68 -15.56 5.26
C ILE A 82 2.52 -14.43 5.89
N ASP A 83 3.33 -14.74 6.89
CA ASP A 83 4.23 -13.78 7.56
C ASP A 83 5.18 -13.08 6.58
N LEU A 84 5.79 -13.84 5.66
CA LEU A 84 6.72 -13.29 4.67
C LEU A 84 5.99 -12.44 3.65
N VAL A 85 4.83 -12.90 3.19
CA VAL A 85 3.98 -12.15 2.26
C VAL A 85 3.55 -10.83 2.89
N ILE A 86 3.06 -10.84 4.12
CA ILE A 86 2.68 -9.62 4.83
C ILE A 86 3.88 -8.69 4.93
N LYS A 87 5.07 -9.19 5.29
CA LYS A 87 6.28 -8.36 5.35
C LYS A 87 6.62 -7.71 4.00
N ILE A 88 6.45 -8.44 2.89
CA ILE A 88 6.66 -7.90 1.54
C ILE A 88 5.61 -6.85 1.20
N ILE A 89 4.33 -7.06 1.54
CA ILE A 89 3.26 -6.08 1.33
C ILE A 89 3.47 -4.86 2.23
N LEU A 90 3.97 -5.03 3.45
CA LEU A 90 4.32 -3.92 4.33
C LEU A 90 5.53 -3.14 3.81
N ASP A 91 6.44 -3.76 3.05
CA ASP A 91 7.62 -3.12 2.46
C ASP A 91 7.28 -2.43 1.12
N LYS A 92 6.57 -3.13 0.23
CA LYS A 92 6.29 -2.73 -1.15
C LYS A 92 4.86 -2.28 -1.43
N GLY A 93 3.95 -2.48 -0.48
CA GLY A 93 2.56 -2.09 -0.62
C GLY A 93 2.39 -0.58 -0.62
N ASP A 94 1.43 -0.14 -1.41
CA ASP A 94 1.03 1.25 -1.60
C ASP A 94 -0.14 1.54 -0.66
N ASP A 95 0.00 2.54 0.21
CA ASP A 95 -1.11 3.04 1.01
C ASP A 95 -2.05 3.84 0.11
N LYS A 96 -3.19 3.25 -0.25
CA LYS A 96 -4.29 3.99 -0.91
C LYS A 96 -5.20 4.65 0.13
N SER A 97 -4.62 5.14 1.21
CA SER A 97 -5.33 5.95 2.19
C SER A 97 -5.36 7.40 1.72
N GLY A 98 -6.10 7.65 0.64
CA GLY A 98 -6.42 8.98 0.16
C GLY A 98 -5.35 9.59 -0.75
N ALA A 99 -5.85 10.28 -1.76
CA ALA A 99 -5.10 11.16 -2.63
C ALA A 99 -4.20 12.15 -1.86
N HIS A 100 -2.95 11.77 -1.58
CA HIS A 100 -1.88 12.70 -1.22
C HIS A 100 -0.49 12.11 -1.45
N ALA A 101 -0.24 11.61 -2.68
CA ALA A 101 1.10 11.73 -3.25
C ALA A 101 1.39 13.24 -3.43
N ILE A 102 1.64 13.95 -2.34
CA ILE A 102 2.47 15.16 -2.36
C ILE A 102 3.89 14.67 -2.38
N GLY A 103 4.35 14.52 -3.60
CA GLY A 103 5.72 14.17 -3.93
C GLY A 103 5.83 14.07 -5.44
N ASP A 104 5.30 15.07 -6.16
CA ASP A 104 5.69 15.54 -7.51
C ASP A 104 4.55 16.34 -8.18
N THR A 105 4.15 17.48 -7.62
CA THR A 105 3.37 18.50 -8.38
C THR A 105 3.88 19.92 -8.20
N THR A 106 5.11 20.10 -7.72
CA THR A 106 5.72 21.44 -7.57
C THR A 106 6.85 21.67 -8.56
N ALA A 107 6.63 21.45 -9.86
CA ALA A 107 7.52 22.01 -10.89
C ALA A 107 6.88 22.08 -12.28
N SER A 108 5.60 22.41 -12.39
CA SER A 108 5.10 23.03 -13.63
C SER A 108 5.11 24.54 -13.41
N THR A 109 6.30 25.12 -13.25
CA THR A 109 6.50 26.52 -13.60
C THR A 109 6.04 26.63 -15.04
N ASN A 110 4.86 27.23 -15.21
CA ASN A 110 4.29 27.55 -16.49
C ASN A 110 5.17 28.65 -17.13
N ASP A 111 6.33 28.24 -17.64
CA ASP A 111 7.20 29.05 -18.47
C ASP A 111 6.68 28.93 -19.90
N SER A 112 5.73 29.79 -20.23
CA SER A 112 5.32 30.00 -21.62
C SER A 112 4.95 31.46 -21.79
N LYS A 113 6.00 32.26 -21.98
CA LYS A 113 5.89 33.55 -22.65
C LYS A 113 5.22 33.35 -24.01
N GLY A 114 4.09 34.02 -24.22
CA GLY A 114 3.41 34.10 -25.50
C GLY A 114 2.70 35.45 -25.62
N ALA A 115 3.44 36.46 -26.06
CA ALA A 115 2.90 37.74 -26.54
C ALA A 115 1.89 37.49 -27.69
N ARG A 116 0.78 38.26 -27.72
CA ARG A 116 -0.15 38.58 -28.84
C ARG A 116 -1.42 39.22 -28.25
N ASP A 117 -1.61 40.54 -28.27
CA ASP A 117 -2.18 41.36 -29.35
C ASP A 117 -3.70 41.20 -29.58
N SER A 118 -4.32 42.34 -29.92
CA SER A 118 -5.65 42.59 -30.49
C SER A 118 -6.80 42.93 -29.54
N GLY A 119 -7.25 44.18 -29.66
CA GLY A 119 -8.34 44.76 -28.89
C GLY A 119 -9.71 44.71 -29.55
N ASN A 120 -10.66 45.34 -28.86
CA ASN A 120 -11.79 46.09 -29.41
C ASN A 120 -12.35 46.99 -28.29
#